data_AF-A0A1V3IWG5-F1
#
_entry.id   AF-A0A1V3IWG5-F1
#
_cell.length_a   1.000
_cell.length_b   1.000
_cell.length_c   1.000
_cell.angle_alpha   90.00
_cell.angle_beta   90.00
_cell.angle_gamma   90.00
#
_symmetry.space_group_name_H-M   'P 1'
#
loop_
_entity.id
_entity.type
_entity.pdbx_description
1 polymer ?
#
loop_
_entity_poly.entity_id
_entity_poly.type
_entity_poly.pdbx_seq_one_letter_code
_entity_poly.pdbx_strand_id
1 'polypeptide(L)'
;MINKKTLIFPLIFILTSCFSERSYFVRYWNGDVIRELTHNEKMAMDFCTQKTSHMSRKTIEDRNIANKAHLECISEYINNK
;
A
#
# COMPACT_ATOMS: atom_id res chain seq x y z
N MET A 1 36.33 -21.01 19.40
CA MET A 1 35.37 -20.45 20.38
C MET A 1 34.69 -19.26 19.72
N ILE A 2 33.48 -19.43 19.17
CA ILE A 2 32.76 -18.35 18.48
C ILE A 2 32.24 -17.40 19.57
N ASN A 3 32.75 -16.17 19.57
CA ASN A 3 32.36 -15.14 20.53
C ASN A 3 30.86 -14.87 20.40
N LYS A 4 30.09 -15.10 21.49
CA LYS A 4 28.63 -14.86 21.53
C LYS A 4 28.22 -13.46 21.06
N LYS A 5 29.11 -12.46 21.14
CA LYS A 5 28.88 -11.09 20.65
C LYS A 5 28.85 -10.96 19.12
N THR A 6 29.50 -11.86 18.37
CA THR A 6 29.58 -11.77 16.90
C THR A 6 28.28 -12.19 16.21
N LEU A 7 27.45 -13.00 16.88
CA LEU A 7 26.16 -13.47 16.35
C LEU A 7 24.97 -12.55 16.62
N ILE A 8 25.13 -11.55 17.50
CA ILE A 8 24.02 -10.66 17.91
C ILE A 8 23.67 -9.67 16.80
N PHE A 9 24.68 -9.11 16.11
CA PHE A 9 24.47 -8.14 15.04
C PHE A 9 23.67 -8.66 13.84
N PRO A 10 23.97 -9.84 13.25
CA PRO A 10 23.16 -10.36 12.14
C PRO A 10 21.74 -10.73 12.58
N LEU A 11 21.56 -11.21 13.83
CA LEU A 11 20.25 -11.58 14.35
C LEU A 11 19.32 -10.36 14.49
N ILE A 12 19.84 -9.22 14.94
CA ILE A 12 19.07 -7.97 15.04
C ILE A 12 18.63 -7.48 13.65
N PHE A 13 19.50 -7.59 12.64
CA PHE A 13 19.16 -7.21 11.25
C PHE A 13 18.01 -8.05 10.68
N ILE A 14 18.01 -9.36 10.95
CA ILE A 14 16.95 -10.29 10.54
C ILE A 14 15.64 -9.98 11.31
N LEU A 15 15.73 -9.66 12.61
CA LEU A 15 14.55 -9.31 13.41
C LEU A 15 13.93 -7.96 13.01
N THR A 16 14.75 -6.97 12.60
CA THR A 16 14.24 -5.66 12.12
C THR A 16 13.59 -5.73 10.74
N SER A 17 14.00 -6.68 9.89
CA SER A 17 13.39 -6.88 8.57
C SER A 17 12.04 -7.61 8.65
N CYS A 18 11.78 -8.33 9.74
CA CYS A 18 10.51 -9.03 9.99
C CYS A 18 9.36 -8.11 10.46
N PHE A 19 9.64 -6.86 10.87
CA PHE A 19 8.63 -5.92 11.39
C PHE A 19 8.13 -4.89 10.36
N SER A 20 8.55 -5.00 9.10
CA SER A 20 8.40 -3.96 8.09
C SER A 20 7.62 -4.41 6.84
N GLU A 21 6.69 -5.35 6.97
CA GLU A 21 5.89 -5.86 5.84
C GLU A 21 5.00 -4.81 5.14
N ARG A 22 4.97 -3.56 5.65
CA ARG A 22 4.26 -2.43 5.01
C ARG A 22 5.15 -1.27 4.61
N SER A 23 6.47 -1.40 4.62
CA SER A 23 7.33 -0.33 4.09
C SER A 23 7.52 -0.51 2.59
N TYR A 24 7.57 0.62 1.89
CA TYR A 24 7.85 0.74 0.45
C TYR A 24 9.06 -0.09 0.00
N PHE A 25 10.04 -0.25 0.89
CA PHE A 25 11.30 -0.94 0.63
C PHE A 25 11.14 -2.48 0.48
N VAL A 26 10.25 -3.11 1.25
CA VAL A 26 10.06 -4.58 1.22
C VAL A 26 9.30 -5.00 -0.05
N ARG A 27 8.31 -4.21 -0.50
CA ARG A 27 7.56 -4.47 -1.74
C ARG A 27 8.46 -4.47 -2.97
N TYR A 28 9.37 -3.50 -3.06
CA TYR A 28 10.34 -3.41 -4.14
C TYR A 28 11.25 -4.65 -4.23
N TRP A 29 11.73 -5.15 -3.08
CA TRP A 29 12.59 -6.34 -3.01
C TRP A 29 11.84 -7.67 -3.21
N ASN A 30 10.54 -7.72 -2.90
CA ASN A 30 9.69 -8.89 -3.14
C ASN A 30 9.27 -9.06 -4.61
N GLY A 31 9.77 -8.24 -5.53
CA GLY A 31 9.37 -8.30 -6.95
C GLY A 31 7.94 -7.81 -7.18
N ASP A 32 7.36 -7.08 -6.21
CA ASP A 32 6.08 -6.40 -6.35
C ASP A 32 6.34 -5.11 -7.16
N VAL A 33 6.70 -5.31 -8.43
CA VAL A 33 6.97 -4.26 -9.40
C VAL A 33 5.69 -3.43 -9.50
N ILE A 34 5.79 -2.14 -9.16
CA ILE A 34 4.69 -1.19 -9.33
C ILE A 34 4.36 -1.16 -10.81
N ARG A 35 3.34 -1.91 -11.23
CA ARG A 35 2.88 -1.93 -12.61
C ARG A 35 2.41 -0.53 -12.96
N GLU A 36 2.86 -0.03 -14.12
CA GLU A 36 2.30 1.20 -14.65
C GLU A 36 0.78 1.02 -14.86
N LEU A 37 0.02 1.95 -14.28
CA LEU A 37 -1.42 2.01 -14.50
C LEU A 37 -1.70 2.23 -15.98
N THR A 38 -2.62 1.43 -16.53
CA THR A 38 -3.15 1.66 -17.89
C THR A 38 -3.89 3.00 -17.94
N HIS A 39 -4.12 3.51 -19.16
CA HIS A 39 -4.85 4.77 -19.32
C HIS A 39 -6.24 4.74 -18.68
N ASN A 40 -6.97 3.62 -18.80
CA ASN A 40 -8.28 3.45 -18.18
C ASN A 40 -8.20 3.45 -16.65
N GLU A 41 -7.20 2.80 -16.06
CA GLU A 41 -7.01 2.79 -14.61
C GLU A 41 -6.62 4.17 -14.07
N LYS A 42 -5.79 4.94 -14.80
CA LYS A 42 -5.48 6.33 -14.45
C LYS A 42 -6.74 7.20 -14.48
N MET A 43 -7.56 7.08 -15.52
CA MET A 43 -8.82 7.81 -15.63
C MET A 43 -9.81 7.43 -14.52
N ALA A 44 -9.88 6.14 -14.16
CA ALA A 44 -10.68 5.66 -13.03
C ALA A 44 -10.23 6.29 -11.70
N MET A 45 -8.91 6.31 -11.45
CA MET A 45 -8.33 6.94 -10.27
C MET A 45 -8.67 8.43 -10.18
N ASP A 46 -8.47 9.19 -11.26
CA ASP A 46 -8.72 10.63 -11.28
C ASP A 46 -10.21 10.94 -11.05
N PHE A 47 -11.09 10.22 -11.76
CA PHE A 47 -12.54 10.37 -11.63
C PHE A 47 -13.01 10.04 -10.21
N CYS A 48 -12.60 8.91 -9.66
CA CYS A 48 -13.02 8.49 -8.32
C CYS A 48 -12.40 9.34 -7.22
N THR A 49 -11.23 9.94 -7.45
CA THR A 49 -10.63 10.91 -6.53
C THR A 49 -11.48 12.17 -6.45
N GLN A 50 -11.92 12.71 -7.59
CA GLN A 50 -12.83 13.86 -7.61
C GLN A 50 -14.17 13.52 -6.97
N LYS A 51 -14.76 12.37 -7.30
CA LYS A 51 -16.06 11.92 -6.77
C LYS A 51 -16.05 11.76 -5.25
N THR A 52 -14.95 11.28 -4.68
CA THR A 52 -14.81 11.05 -3.22
C THR A 52 -14.13 12.20 -2.46
N SER A 53 -13.83 13.32 -3.12
CA SER A 53 -13.12 14.47 -2.53
C SER A 53 -13.85 15.11 -1.34
N HIS A 54 -15.18 15.00 -1.31
CA HIS A 54 -16.02 15.56 -0.26
C HIS A 54 -16.07 14.71 1.02
N MET A 55 -15.56 13.47 1.00
CA MET A 55 -15.65 12.56 2.13
C MET A 55 -14.66 12.95 3.24
N SER A 56 -15.11 12.86 4.51
CA SER A 56 -14.24 13.10 5.66
C SER A 56 -13.10 12.07 5.70
N ARG A 57 -11.92 12.51 6.15
CA ARG A 57 -10.74 11.66 6.40
C ARG A 57 -10.10 11.95 7.75
N LYS A 58 -10.89 12.50 8.70
CA LYS A 58 -10.40 12.97 9.99
C LYS A 58 -10.09 11.82 10.94
N THR A 59 -11.00 10.84 11.04
CA THR A 59 -10.81 9.64 11.87
C THR A 59 -10.34 8.44 11.04
N ILE A 60 -9.90 7.36 11.71
CA ILE A 60 -9.59 6.10 11.02
C ILE A 60 -10.84 5.52 10.36
N GLU A 61 -11.98 5.61 11.03
CA GLU A 61 -13.25 5.13 10.51
C GLU A 61 -13.69 5.90 9.26
N ASP A 62 -13.63 7.24 9.33
CA ASP A 62 -13.92 8.10 8.18
C ASP A 62 -13.02 7.75 6.97
N ARG A 63 -11.73 7.50 7.21
CA ARG A 63 -10.80 7.08 6.16
C ARG A 63 -11.15 5.72 5.59
N ASN A 64 -11.53 4.75 6.42
CA ASN A 64 -11.93 3.42 5.96
C ASN A 64 -13.18 3.51 5.07
N ILE A 65 -14.17 4.31 5.48
CA ILE A 65 -15.38 4.57 4.69
C ILE A 65 -15.03 5.25 3.36
N ALA A 66 -14.23 6.33 3.40
CA ALA A 66 -13.82 7.06 2.21
C ALA A 66 -13.01 6.18 1.24
N ASN A 67 -12.10 5.36 1.77
CA ASN A 67 -11.30 4.44 0.97
C ASN A 67 -12.15 3.33 0.36
N LYS A 68 -13.10 2.77 1.12
CA LYS A 68 -14.03 1.75 0.62
C LYS A 68 -14.83 2.29 -0.56
N ALA A 69 -15.44 3.46 -0.41
CA ALA A 69 -16.20 4.11 -1.48
C ALA A 69 -15.34 4.45 -2.71
N HIS A 70 -14.07 4.84 -2.49
CA HIS A 70 -13.13 5.11 -3.57
C HIS A 70 -12.79 3.83 -4.36
N LEU A 71 -12.53 2.72 -3.67
CA LEU A 71 -12.23 1.43 -4.30
C LEU A 71 -13.44 0.85 -5.04
N GLU A 72 -14.64 0.98 -4.46
CA GLU A 72 -15.90 0.60 -5.11
C GLU A 72 -16.10 1.40 -6.40
N CYS A 73 -15.88 2.71 -6.37
CA CYS A 73 -15.94 3.56 -7.57
C CYS A 73 -14.97 3.10 -8.67
N ILE A 74 -13.71 2.77 -8.30
CA ILE A 74 -12.72 2.31 -9.29
C ILE A 74 -13.15 0.98 -9.90
N SER A 75 -13.61 0.04 -9.06
CA SER A 75 -14.13 -1.26 -9.50
C SER A 75 -15.31 -1.08 -10.46
N GLU A 76 -16.28 -0.24 -10.12
CA GLU A 76 -17.42 0.07 -10.98
C GLU A 76 -17.00 0.71 -12.30
N TYR A 77 -16.05 1.66 -12.28
CA TYR A 77 -15.57 2.33 -13.47
C TYR A 77 -14.88 1.37 -14.43
N ILE A 78 -14.07 0.46 -13.90
CA ILE A 78 -13.33 -0.52 -14.71
C ILE A 78 -14.25 -1.61 -15.25
N ASN A 79 -15.23 -2.08 -14.47
CA ASN A 79 -16.10 -3.20 -14.84
C ASN A 79 -17.30 -2.82 -15.73
N ASN A 80 -17.72 -1.55 -15.73
CA ASN A 80 -18.84 -1.07 -16.57
C ASN A 80 -18.39 -0.47 -17.92
N LYS A 81 -17.15 -0.72 -18.34
CA LYS A 81 -16.56 -0.20 -19.58
C LYS A 81 -15.95 -1.35 -20.39
#